data_AF-A0AAX4JV23-F1
#
_entry.id   AF-A0AAX4JV23-F1
#
_cell.length_a   1.000
_cell.length_b   1.000
_cell.length_c   1.000
_cell.angle_alpha   90.00
_cell.angle_beta   90.00
_cell.angle_gamma   90.00
#
_symmetry.space_group_name_H-M   'P 1'
#
loop_
_entity.id
_entity.type
_entity.pdbx_description
1 polymer ?
#
loop_
_entity_poly.entity_id
_entity_poly.type
_entity_poly.pdbx_seq_one_letter_code
_entity_poly.pdbx_strand_id
1 'polypeptide(L)'
;MSNSPSPEPPSRQPTAPALRCAELPRRLFRDPPNPFEPIHPLIKYLFENYTPAPNSHKGYPLFRAILTSNYELVTYLLQNDADPNIRDCFALDIAISMKDLKMVRLLVERNLPASSGLNQNPIIPSTPSPSKEDIKKGKKVKLGDRIEVGTRMVEKAIEKGSKEIINYFVYEKKVMPPLHSIMKIGKPDSTKISKHQKRKKPSGPSSRA
;
A
#
# COMPACT_ATOMS: atom_id res chain seq x y z
N MET A 1 26.30 32.88 -58.51
CA MET A 1 25.95 33.08 -57.09
C MET A 1 25.97 31.72 -56.42
N SER A 2 27.12 31.32 -55.89
CA SER A 2 27.32 30.04 -55.22
C SER A 2 26.91 30.16 -53.76
N ASN A 3 25.77 29.59 -53.39
CA ASN A 3 25.36 29.45 -51.99
C ASN A 3 26.23 28.38 -51.34
N SER A 4 27.19 28.80 -50.53
CA SER A 4 27.90 27.92 -49.60
C SER A 4 26.96 27.50 -48.47
N PRO A 5 26.87 26.21 -48.09
CA PRO A 5 26.07 25.79 -46.97
C PRO A 5 26.67 26.31 -45.66
N SER A 6 25.83 26.92 -44.81
CA SER A 6 26.18 27.31 -43.45
C SER A 6 26.73 26.12 -42.67
N PRO A 7 27.82 26.28 -41.89
CA PRO A 7 28.31 25.21 -41.04
C PRO A 7 27.27 24.89 -39.96
N GLU A 8 26.85 23.64 -39.88
CA GLU A 8 26.03 23.16 -38.77
C GLU A 8 26.76 23.41 -37.44
N PRO A 9 26.09 23.95 -36.41
CA PRO A 9 26.70 24.18 -35.12
C PRO A 9 27.16 22.83 -34.52
N PRO A 10 28.33 22.77 -33.87
CA PRO A 10 28.84 21.53 -33.31
C PRO A 10 27.84 20.96 -32.31
N SER A 11 27.44 19.71 -32.51
CA SER A 11 26.57 18.98 -31.60
C SER A 11 27.22 18.99 -30.20
N ARG A 12 26.68 19.79 -29.29
CA ARG A 12 27.17 19.87 -27.91
C ARG A 12 26.92 18.51 -27.25
N GLN A 13 27.96 17.68 -27.19
CA GLN A 13 27.89 16.44 -26.43
C GLN A 13 27.79 16.80 -24.94
N PRO A 14 26.91 16.12 -24.17
CA PRO A 14 26.77 16.38 -22.74
C PRO A 14 28.12 16.19 -22.04
N THR A 15 28.65 17.25 -21.41
CA THR A 15 29.95 17.22 -20.71
C THR A 15 29.85 16.47 -19.37
N ALA A 16 28.65 16.27 -18.84
CA ALA A 16 28.41 15.59 -17.57
C ALA A 16 27.94 14.15 -17.80
N PRO A 17 28.34 13.20 -16.92
CA PRO A 17 27.84 11.82 -16.99
C PRO A 17 26.32 11.77 -16.83
N ALA A 18 25.70 10.81 -17.52
CA ALA A 18 24.25 10.60 -17.42
C ALA A 18 23.85 10.33 -15.97
N LEU A 19 22.83 11.04 -15.50
CA LEU A 19 22.28 10.86 -14.16
C LEU A 19 21.78 9.41 -13.99
N ARG A 20 21.99 8.84 -12.80
CA ARG A 20 21.50 7.52 -12.43
C ARG A 20 20.71 7.64 -11.13
N CYS A 21 19.54 7.01 -11.07
CA CYS A 21 18.74 6.91 -9.86
C CYS A 21 18.47 5.43 -9.59
N ALA A 22 19.35 4.80 -8.80
CA ALA A 22 19.18 3.40 -8.41
C ALA A 22 18.16 3.23 -7.27
N GLU A 23 18.10 4.20 -6.36
CA GLU A 23 17.18 4.20 -5.22
C GLU A 23 16.26 5.41 -5.22
N LEU A 24 15.02 5.20 -4.80
CA LEU A 24 14.05 6.25 -4.56
C LEU A 24 14.50 7.15 -3.38
N PRO A 25 14.56 8.48 -3.57
CA PRO A 25 14.92 9.39 -2.49
C PRO A 25 13.88 9.37 -1.35
N ARG A 26 14.33 9.06 -0.11
CA ARG A 26 13.43 8.96 1.06
C ARG A 26 12.59 10.21 1.31
N ARG A 27 13.12 11.39 0.96
CA ARG A 27 12.44 12.68 1.20
C ARG A 27 11.10 12.78 0.47
N LEU A 28 10.94 12.11 -0.68
CA LEU A 28 9.68 12.09 -1.43
C LEU A 28 8.53 11.39 -0.67
N PHE A 29 8.85 10.62 0.37
CA PHE A 29 7.89 9.85 1.17
C PHE A 29 7.90 10.26 2.66
N ARG A 30 8.64 11.33 3.00
CA ARG A 30 8.80 11.76 4.40
C ARG A 30 7.58 12.52 4.87
N ASP A 31 7.16 13.53 4.12
CA ASP A 31 5.99 14.31 4.45
C ASP A 31 4.76 13.44 4.24
N PRO A 32 3.75 13.51 5.13
CA PRO A 32 2.54 12.73 4.94
C PRO A 32 1.91 13.19 3.63
N PRO A 33 1.88 12.35 2.57
CA PRO A 33 1.16 12.73 1.37
C PRO A 33 -0.29 12.91 1.78
N ASN A 34 -0.84 14.07 1.46
CA ASN A 34 -2.27 14.30 1.61
C ASN A 34 -2.98 13.18 0.82
N PRO A 35 -3.89 12.40 1.44
CA PRO A 35 -4.53 11.27 0.77
C PRO A 35 -5.37 11.68 -0.45
N PHE A 36 -5.66 12.98 -0.60
CA PHE A 36 -6.34 13.56 -1.75
C PHE A 36 -5.38 14.14 -2.80
N GLU A 37 -4.09 14.20 -2.51
CA GLU A 37 -3.09 14.66 -3.48
C GLU A 37 -2.68 13.51 -4.41
N PRO A 38 -2.56 13.80 -5.72
CA PRO A 38 -2.08 12.83 -6.68
C PRO A 38 -0.65 12.41 -6.35
N ILE A 39 -0.24 11.24 -6.84
CA ILE A 39 1.15 10.79 -6.73
C ILE A 39 2.11 11.88 -7.22
N HIS A 40 3.09 12.22 -6.38
CA HIS A 40 4.06 13.28 -6.65
C HIS A 40 4.68 13.10 -8.05
N PRO A 41 4.63 14.11 -8.95
CA PRO A 41 5.06 13.97 -10.34
C PRO A 41 6.49 13.46 -10.51
N LEU A 42 7.40 13.87 -9.61
CA LEU A 42 8.77 13.37 -9.60
C LEU A 42 8.87 11.85 -9.38
N ILE A 43 7.95 11.23 -8.61
CA ILE A 43 7.95 9.77 -8.45
C ILE A 43 7.68 9.11 -9.81
N LYS A 44 6.67 9.58 -10.55
CA LYS A 44 6.34 9.07 -11.89
C LYS A 44 7.52 9.26 -12.86
N TYR A 45 8.07 10.46 -12.90
CA TYR A 45 9.23 10.79 -13.72
C TYR A 45 10.44 9.89 -13.42
N LEU A 46 10.70 9.59 -12.13
CA LEU A 46 11.80 8.71 -11.76
C LEU A 46 11.59 7.28 -12.28
N PHE A 47 10.39 6.71 -12.14
CA PHE A 47 10.07 5.38 -12.67
C PHE A 47 10.16 5.32 -14.20
N GLU A 48 9.67 6.34 -14.89
CA GLU A 48 9.70 6.42 -16.36
C GLU A 48 11.12 6.55 -16.93
N ASN A 49 11.99 7.33 -16.29
CA ASN A 49 13.29 7.71 -16.88
C ASN A 49 14.50 6.96 -16.30
N TYR A 50 14.39 6.44 -15.07
CA TYR A 50 15.53 5.87 -14.35
C TYR A 50 15.30 4.48 -13.77
N THR A 51 14.05 3.97 -13.79
CA THR A 51 13.69 2.63 -13.27
C THR A 51 14.31 2.33 -11.89
N PRO A 52 14.10 3.19 -10.87
CA PRO A 52 14.69 3.00 -9.56
C PRO A 52 14.11 1.76 -8.88
N ALA A 53 14.81 1.22 -7.89
CA ALA A 53 14.33 0.09 -7.12
C ALA A 53 13.04 0.45 -6.35
N PRO A 54 11.88 -0.18 -6.61
CA PRO A 54 10.64 0.11 -5.90
C PRO A 54 10.73 -0.22 -4.40
N ASN A 55 11.60 -1.17 -4.08
CA ASN A 55 11.87 -1.67 -2.73
C ASN A 55 12.99 -0.91 -2.00
N SER A 56 13.33 0.29 -2.48
CA SER A 56 14.37 1.15 -1.90
C SER A 56 14.25 1.26 -0.38
N HIS A 57 15.39 1.31 0.30
CA HIS A 57 15.45 1.43 1.77
C HIS A 57 14.67 0.33 2.52
N LYS A 58 14.70 -0.90 1.99
CA LYS A 58 14.01 -2.07 2.55
C LYS A 58 12.48 -1.86 2.61
N GLY A 59 11.88 -1.44 1.50
CA GLY A 59 10.43 -1.26 1.35
C GLY A 59 9.87 0.03 1.94
N TYR A 60 10.72 1.01 2.27
CA TYR A 60 10.28 2.28 2.88
C TYR A 60 9.19 3.02 2.08
N PRO A 61 9.27 3.14 0.73
CA PRO A 61 8.23 3.79 -0.07
C PRO A 61 6.84 3.20 0.18
N LEU A 62 6.73 1.87 0.12
CA LEU A 62 5.48 1.15 0.33
C LEU A 62 4.97 1.31 1.77
N PHE A 63 5.85 1.18 2.77
CA PHE A 63 5.46 1.34 4.17
C PHE A 63 4.92 2.75 4.48
N ARG A 64 5.56 3.79 3.94
CA ARG A 64 5.09 5.17 4.14
C ARG A 64 3.73 5.40 3.50
N ALA A 65 3.53 4.91 2.27
CA ALA A 65 2.25 5.01 1.58
C ALA A 65 1.11 4.33 2.36
N ILE A 66 1.38 3.19 3.00
CA ILE A 66 0.41 2.48 3.87
C ILE A 66 0.10 3.29 5.12
N LEU A 67 1.13 3.79 5.81
CA LEU A 67 0.95 4.58 7.05
C LEU A 67 0.14 5.84 6.85
N THR A 68 0.12 6.39 5.64
CA THR A 68 -0.66 7.57 5.28
C THR A 68 -1.97 7.24 4.56
N SER A 69 -2.35 5.96 4.51
CA SER A 69 -3.54 5.47 3.80
C SER A 69 -3.64 5.97 2.34
N ASN A 70 -2.49 6.17 1.67
CA ASN A 70 -2.46 6.62 0.29
C ASN A 70 -2.57 5.40 -0.65
N TYR A 71 -3.82 4.97 -0.90
CA TYR A 71 -4.11 3.81 -1.73
C TYR A 71 -3.62 3.96 -3.18
N GLU A 72 -3.62 5.17 -3.74
CA GLU A 72 -3.17 5.42 -5.11
C GLU A 72 -1.66 5.16 -5.22
N LEU A 73 -0.88 5.70 -4.28
CA LEU A 73 0.56 5.48 -4.21
C LEU A 73 0.90 4.02 -3.94
N VAL A 74 0.17 3.34 -3.04
CA VAL A 74 0.35 1.90 -2.80
C VAL A 74 0.10 1.11 -4.08
N THR A 75 -1.00 1.38 -4.78
CA THR A 75 -1.34 0.72 -6.05
C THR A 75 -0.25 0.94 -7.09
N TYR A 76 0.21 2.18 -7.24
CA TYR A 76 1.26 2.54 -8.19
C TYR A 76 2.59 1.85 -7.88
N LEU A 77 3.00 1.80 -6.61
CA LEU A 77 4.22 1.09 -6.21
C LEU A 77 4.10 -0.42 -6.47
N LEU A 78 2.96 -1.04 -6.16
CA LEU A 78 2.71 -2.48 -6.43
C LEU A 78 2.64 -2.81 -7.92
N GLN A 79 2.20 -1.85 -8.76
CA GLN A 79 2.25 -1.96 -10.22
C GLN A 79 3.69 -1.88 -10.76
N ASN A 80 4.57 -1.16 -10.06
CA ASN A 80 5.99 -1.07 -10.34
C ASN A 80 6.82 -2.09 -9.52
N ASP A 81 6.29 -3.30 -9.29
CA ASP A 81 6.98 -4.42 -8.62
C ASP A 81 7.51 -4.16 -7.20
N ALA A 82 6.87 -3.24 -6.44
CA ALA A 82 7.08 -3.20 -5.00
C ALA A 82 6.65 -4.53 -4.36
N ASP A 83 7.51 -5.09 -3.52
CA ASP A 83 7.28 -6.36 -2.85
C ASP A 83 6.69 -6.12 -1.45
N PRO A 84 5.45 -6.54 -1.19
CA PRO A 84 4.83 -6.35 0.11
C PRO A 84 5.28 -7.42 1.14
N ASN A 85 6.05 -8.45 0.73
CA ASN A 85 6.56 -9.50 1.62
C ASN A 85 7.80 -9.06 2.43
N ILE A 86 8.35 -7.88 2.15
CA ILE A 86 9.54 -7.35 2.83
C ILE A 86 9.35 -7.31 4.34
N ARG A 87 10.36 -7.80 5.08
CA ARG A 87 10.36 -7.92 6.55
C ARG A 87 9.17 -8.76 7.05
N ASP A 88 9.05 -9.98 6.54
CA ASP A 88 8.01 -10.93 6.95
C ASP A 88 6.58 -10.40 6.79
N CYS A 89 6.29 -9.75 5.65
CA CYS A 89 5.00 -9.11 5.37
C CYS A 89 4.64 -7.97 6.35
N PHE A 90 5.63 -7.20 6.82
CA PHE A 90 5.39 -6.11 7.77
C PHE A 90 4.38 -5.06 7.27
N ALA A 91 4.33 -4.84 5.95
CA ALA A 91 3.34 -3.97 5.32
C ALA A 91 1.90 -4.41 5.63
N LEU A 92 1.63 -5.70 5.51
CA LEU A 92 0.33 -6.29 5.76
C LEU A 92 -0.03 -6.22 7.26
N ASP A 93 0.96 -6.47 8.11
CA ASP A 93 0.85 -6.34 9.57
C ASP A 93 0.42 -4.94 10.02
N ILE A 94 0.93 -3.88 9.37
CA ILE A 94 0.51 -2.49 9.61
C ILE A 94 -0.95 -2.32 9.17
N ALA A 95 -1.31 -2.75 7.96
CA ALA A 95 -2.67 -2.63 7.44
C ALA A 95 -3.70 -3.34 8.34
N ILE A 96 -3.37 -4.52 8.86
CA ILE A 96 -4.19 -5.25 9.84
C ILE A 96 -4.33 -4.44 11.14
N SER A 97 -3.24 -3.84 11.62
CA SER A 97 -3.23 -3.04 12.84
C SER A 97 -4.06 -1.76 12.71
N MET A 98 -4.09 -1.16 11.53
CA MET A 98 -4.96 -0.03 11.17
C MET A 98 -6.42 -0.45 10.95
N LYS A 99 -6.71 -1.76 10.94
CA LYS A 99 -8.02 -2.35 10.62
C LYS A 99 -8.54 -1.97 9.23
N ASP A 100 -7.63 -1.72 8.29
CA ASP A 100 -7.97 -1.28 6.95
C ASP A 100 -8.09 -2.47 5.99
N LEU A 101 -9.32 -3.00 5.83
CA LEU A 101 -9.58 -4.13 4.93
C LEU A 101 -9.20 -3.80 3.48
N LYS A 102 -9.43 -2.57 3.02
CA LYS A 102 -9.14 -2.16 1.65
C LYS A 102 -7.64 -2.22 1.38
N MET A 103 -6.83 -1.73 2.32
CA MET A 103 -5.38 -1.81 2.23
C MET A 103 -4.88 -3.26 2.29
N VAL A 104 -5.45 -4.08 3.18
CA VAL A 104 -5.14 -5.53 3.26
C VAL A 104 -5.39 -6.21 1.92
N ARG A 105 -6.56 -5.97 1.32
CA ARG A 105 -6.91 -6.51 0.01
C ARG A 105 -5.93 -6.07 -1.08
N LEU A 106 -5.56 -4.78 -1.13
CA LEU A 106 -4.56 -4.29 -2.09
C LEU A 106 -3.19 -4.98 -1.96
N LEU A 107 -2.75 -5.28 -0.74
CA LEU A 107 -1.46 -5.91 -0.52
C LEU A 107 -1.47 -7.41 -0.81
N VAL A 108 -2.58 -8.10 -0.52
CA VAL A 108 -2.73 -9.54 -0.72
C VAL A 108 -3.05 -9.86 -2.18
N GLU A 109 -3.96 -9.13 -2.80
CA GLU A 109 -4.47 -9.47 -4.12
C GLU A 109 -3.62 -8.89 -5.25
N ARG A 110 -3.44 -9.67 -6.32
CA ARG A 110 -2.62 -9.24 -7.44
C ARG A 110 -3.32 -8.27 -8.39
N ASN A 111 -4.65 -8.35 -8.48
CA ASN A 111 -5.47 -7.69 -9.49
C ASN A 111 -6.68 -6.98 -8.88
N LEU A 112 -6.47 -5.99 -8.02
CA LEU A 112 -7.53 -5.05 -7.68
C LEU A 112 -7.37 -3.78 -8.52
N PRO A 113 -7.91 -3.71 -9.75
CA PRO A 113 -8.49 -2.45 -10.16
C PRO A 113 -9.63 -2.15 -9.17
N ALA A 114 -9.82 -0.89 -8.79
CA ALA A 114 -10.77 -0.41 -7.79
C ALA A 114 -12.27 -0.66 -8.12
N SER A 115 -12.64 -1.90 -8.46
CA SER A 115 -13.97 -2.35 -8.85
C SER A 115 -14.30 -3.64 -8.10
N SER A 116 -14.54 -3.51 -6.81
CA SER A 116 -15.34 -4.48 -6.07
C SER A 116 -16.34 -3.69 -5.25
N GLY A 117 -17.50 -3.48 -5.88
CA GLY A 117 -18.71 -2.98 -5.23
C GLY A 117 -18.96 -1.48 -5.38
N LEU A 118 -19.33 -1.04 -6.59
CA LEU A 118 -20.52 -0.22 -6.92
C LEU A 118 -20.40 0.18 -8.39
N ASN A 119 -21.50 0.01 -9.14
CA ASN A 119 -21.62 0.26 -10.57
C ASN A 119 -20.87 1.51 -11.02
N GLN A 120 -19.89 1.35 -11.93
CA GLN A 120 -19.58 2.33 -12.97
C GLN A 120 -18.71 1.69 -14.05
N ASN A 121 -19.13 1.94 -15.29
CA ASN A 121 -18.57 1.46 -16.54
C ASN A 121 -17.07 1.77 -16.64
N PRO A 122 -16.24 0.88 -17.21
CA PRO A 122 -14.85 1.20 -17.47
C PRO A 122 -14.80 2.29 -18.56
N ILE A 123 -14.27 3.47 -18.21
CA ILE A 123 -13.81 4.45 -19.20
C ILE A 123 -12.56 3.86 -19.83
N ILE A 124 -12.77 3.13 -20.91
CA ILE A 124 -11.76 2.84 -21.92
C ILE A 124 -11.47 4.18 -22.62
N PRO A 125 -10.21 4.64 -22.78
CA PRO A 125 -9.93 5.69 -23.74
C PRO A 125 -10.19 5.12 -25.15
N SER A 126 -11.37 5.44 -25.67
CA SER A 126 -11.84 5.07 -27.01
C SER A 126 -10.94 5.72 -28.07
N THR A 127 -10.03 4.95 -28.64
CA THR A 127 -9.50 5.24 -29.98
C THR A 127 -10.49 4.70 -31.02
N PRO A 128 -10.93 5.49 -32.01
CA PRO A 128 -11.92 5.02 -32.98
C PRO A 128 -11.23 4.30 -34.14
N SER A 129 -11.61 3.05 -34.42
CA SER A 129 -11.88 2.54 -35.79
C SER A 129 -12.08 1.01 -35.80
N PRO A 130 -12.82 0.48 -36.81
CA PRO A 130 -13.63 -0.72 -36.66
C PRO A 130 -13.02 -1.95 -37.33
N SER A 131 -13.19 -3.12 -36.70
CA SER A 131 -13.34 -4.39 -37.40
C SER A 131 -13.95 -5.42 -36.46
N LYS A 132 -15.04 -6.03 -36.93
CA LYS A 132 -15.77 -7.11 -36.27
C LYS A 132 -14.99 -8.40 -36.47
N GLU A 133 -14.33 -8.95 -35.46
CA GLU A 133 -13.95 -10.37 -35.46
C GLU A 133 -13.97 -10.96 -34.03
N ASP A 134 -14.50 -12.18 -33.95
CA ASP A 134 -14.80 -12.96 -32.76
C ASP A 134 -13.56 -13.26 -31.90
N ILE A 135 -13.46 -12.64 -30.73
CA ILE A 135 -12.45 -13.02 -29.72
C ILE A 135 -13.08 -13.93 -28.67
N LYS A 136 -12.80 -15.21 -28.86
CA LYS A 136 -12.96 -16.31 -27.89
C LYS A 136 -12.60 -15.86 -26.47
N LYS A 137 -13.51 -16.10 -25.52
CA LYS A 137 -13.30 -15.94 -24.07
C LYS A 137 -12.04 -16.70 -23.63
N GLY A 138 -10.91 -16.00 -23.58
CA GLY A 138 -9.68 -16.52 -23.00
C GLY A 138 -9.92 -16.86 -21.53
N LYS A 139 -9.62 -18.11 -21.15
CA LYS A 139 -9.53 -18.51 -19.74
C LYS A 139 -8.53 -17.59 -19.06
N LYS A 140 -9.00 -16.60 -18.30
CA LYS A 140 -8.17 -15.83 -17.38
C LYS A 140 -7.59 -16.82 -16.37
N VAL A 141 -6.35 -17.25 -16.61
CA VAL A 141 -5.54 -17.94 -15.60
C VAL A 141 -5.46 -16.95 -14.43
N LYS A 142 -6.12 -17.30 -13.31
CA LYS A 142 -6.11 -16.45 -12.13
C LYS A 142 -4.68 -16.44 -11.59
N LEU A 143 -3.95 -15.36 -11.86
CA LEU A 143 -2.66 -15.12 -11.25
C LEU A 143 -2.88 -15.09 -9.73
N GLY A 144 -2.11 -15.90 -9.00
CA GLY A 144 -2.25 -16.05 -7.55
C GLY A 144 -2.05 -14.75 -6.77
N ASP A 145 -2.37 -14.80 -5.49
CA ASP A 145 -2.17 -13.69 -4.56
C ASP A 145 -0.68 -13.27 -4.48
N ARG A 146 -0.44 -12.00 -4.15
CA ARG A 146 0.92 -11.46 -3.91
C ARG A 146 1.49 -11.93 -2.58
N ILE A 147 0.62 -12.12 -1.60
CA ILE A 147 0.96 -12.61 -0.26
C ILE A 147 0.16 -13.87 0.01
N GLU A 148 0.84 -14.92 0.45
CA GLU A 148 0.18 -16.08 1.03
C GLU A 148 -0.26 -15.77 2.46
N VAL A 149 -1.58 -15.80 2.71
CA VAL A 149 -2.11 -15.49 4.04
C VAL A 149 -1.91 -16.67 4.98
N GLY A 150 -1.09 -16.48 6.01
CA GLY A 150 -0.80 -17.49 7.04
C GLY A 150 -1.65 -17.32 8.31
N THR A 151 -1.64 -18.36 9.16
CA THR A 151 -2.34 -18.37 10.46
C THR A 151 -1.93 -17.22 11.38
N ARG A 152 -0.66 -16.83 11.38
CA ARG A 152 -0.13 -15.67 12.15
C ARG A 152 -0.88 -14.37 11.83
N MET A 153 -1.26 -14.16 10.57
CA MET A 153 -1.98 -12.95 10.15
C MET A 153 -3.42 -12.96 10.65
N VAL A 154 -4.05 -14.14 10.66
CA VAL A 154 -5.39 -14.35 11.22
C VAL A 154 -5.37 -14.11 12.73
N GLU A 155 -4.39 -14.65 13.46
CA GLU A 155 -4.20 -14.41 14.89
C GLU A 155 -4.08 -12.92 15.20
N LYS A 156 -3.25 -12.19 14.42
CA LYS A 156 -3.09 -10.75 14.57
C LYS A 156 -4.39 -9.99 14.31
N ALA A 157 -5.15 -10.36 13.28
CA ALA A 157 -6.45 -9.76 13.00
C ALA A 157 -7.46 -9.99 14.15
N ILE A 158 -7.42 -11.17 14.78
CA ILE A 158 -8.22 -11.51 15.97
C ILE A 158 -7.78 -10.70 17.19
N GLU A 159 -6.47 -10.57 17.44
CA GLU A 159 -5.93 -9.75 18.52
C GLU A 159 -6.33 -8.27 18.37
N LYS A 160 -6.33 -7.75 17.13
CA LYS A 160 -6.79 -6.39 16.84
C LYS A 160 -8.32 -6.26 16.77
N GLY A 161 -9.06 -7.37 16.77
CA GLY A 161 -10.52 -7.40 16.74
C GLY A 161 -11.12 -6.89 15.42
N SER A 162 -10.42 -7.07 14.29
CA SER A 162 -10.95 -6.66 12.98
C SER A 162 -11.77 -7.79 12.35
N LYS A 163 -13.07 -7.84 12.64
CA LYS A 163 -13.99 -8.88 12.14
C LYS A 163 -13.99 -8.98 10.61
N GLU A 164 -13.92 -7.85 9.92
CA GLU A 164 -13.90 -7.80 8.46
C GLU A 164 -12.66 -8.48 7.87
N ILE A 165 -11.48 -8.21 8.43
CA ILE A 165 -10.23 -8.82 7.99
C ILE A 165 -10.20 -10.31 8.34
N ILE A 166 -10.71 -10.69 9.51
CA ILE A 166 -10.83 -12.10 9.90
C ILE A 166 -11.72 -12.84 8.90
N ASN A 167 -12.90 -12.29 8.60
CA ASN A 167 -13.84 -12.89 7.66
C ASN A 167 -13.20 -13.04 6.27
N TYR A 168 -12.50 -12.01 5.81
CA TYR A 168 -11.74 -12.06 4.55
C TYR A 168 -10.72 -13.22 4.55
N PHE A 169 -9.89 -13.34 5.57
CA PHE A 169 -8.88 -14.40 5.62
C PHE A 169 -9.50 -15.81 5.73
N VAL A 170 -10.54 -15.97 6.55
CA VAL A 170 -11.14 -17.28 6.82
C VAL A 170 -12.01 -17.76 5.67
N TYR A 171 -12.90 -16.89 5.16
CA TYR A 171 -13.89 -17.29 4.19
C TYR A 171 -13.40 -17.12 2.75
N GLU A 172 -12.72 -16.01 2.44
CA GLU A 172 -12.26 -15.75 1.07
C GLU A 172 -10.90 -16.41 0.79
N LYS A 173 -9.94 -16.29 1.72
CA LYS A 173 -8.61 -16.90 1.59
C LYS A 173 -8.52 -18.33 2.15
N LYS A 174 -9.60 -18.85 2.75
CA LYS A 174 -9.72 -20.23 3.25
C LYS A 174 -8.66 -20.59 4.31
N VAL A 175 -8.19 -19.61 5.07
CA VAL A 175 -7.19 -19.83 6.13
C VAL A 175 -7.92 -20.22 7.42
N MET A 176 -7.63 -21.42 7.92
CA MET A 176 -8.19 -21.90 9.18
C MET A 176 -7.62 -21.10 10.37
N PRO A 177 -8.46 -20.49 11.23
CA PRO A 177 -8.00 -19.91 12.48
C PRO A 177 -7.47 -20.98 13.42
N PRO A 178 -6.46 -20.68 14.24
CA PRO A 178 -6.01 -21.60 15.28
C PRO A 178 -7.08 -21.73 16.37
N LEU A 179 -7.22 -22.94 16.94
CA LEU A 179 -8.25 -23.28 17.93
C LEU A 179 -8.30 -22.30 19.12
N HIS A 180 -7.15 -21.88 19.62
CA HIS A 180 -7.05 -20.90 20.73
C HIS A 180 -7.68 -19.54 20.38
N SER A 181 -7.66 -19.16 19.10
CA SER A 181 -8.22 -17.90 18.63
C SER A 181 -9.73 -17.97 18.42
N ILE A 182 -10.22 -19.14 17.99
CA ILE A 182 -11.67 -19.43 17.94
C ILE A 182 -12.27 -19.30 19.34
N MET A 183 -11.58 -19.79 20.37
CA MET A 183 -12.03 -19.67 21.77
C MET A 183 -12.06 -18.22 22.27
N LYS A 184 -11.27 -17.31 21.71
CA LYS A 184 -11.29 -15.88 22.06
C LYS A 184 -12.47 -15.14 21.40
N ILE A 185 -12.88 -15.56 20.20
CA ILE A 185 -14.02 -14.97 19.48
C ILE A 185 -15.35 -15.19 20.23
N GLY A 186 -15.49 -16.31 20.94
CA GLY A 186 -16.71 -16.66 21.69
C GLY A 186 -16.85 -16.02 23.08
N LYS A 187 -15.85 -15.27 23.55
CA LYS A 187 -15.93 -14.57 24.84
C LYS A 187 -16.36 -13.12 24.59
N PRO A 188 -17.55 -12.68 25.04
CA PRO A 188 -17.93 -11.27 24.94
C PRO A 188 -16.93 -10.42 25.75
N ASP A 189 -16.46 -9.32 25.15
CA ASP A 189 -15.47 -8.42 25.73
C ASP A 189 -15.91 -7.92 27.12
N SER A 190 -15.36 -8.51 28.18
CA SER A 190 -15.37 -7.88 29.49
C SER A 190 -14.37 -6.73 29.45
N THR A 191 -14.90 -5.55 29.12
CA THR A 191 -14.25 -4.25 29.17
C THR A 191 -13.36 -4.11 30.41
N LYS A 192 -12.04 -4.01 30.20
CA LYS A 192 -11.12 -3.51 31.24
C LYS A 192 -11.38 -2.02 31.43
N ILE A 193 -12.31 -1.70 32.33
CA ILE A 193 -12.41 -0.37 32.94
C ILE A 193 -11.14 -0.17 33.76
N SER A 194 -10.19 0.59 33.24
CA SER A 194 -9.07 1.11 34.01
C SER A 194 -9.61 2.05 35.09
N LYS A 195 -9.72 1.56 36.33
CA LYS A 195 -10.01 2.40 37.50
C LYS A 195 -8.90 3.45 37.63
N HIS A 196 -9.27 4.72 37.46
CA HIS A 196 -8.53 5.88 37.94
C HIS A 196 -8.12 5.66 39.40
N GLN A 197 -6.83 5.50 39.67
CA GLN A 197 -6.28 5.71 41.01
C GLN A 197 -6.28 7.22 41.29
N LYS A 198 -7.37 7.70 41.87
CA LYS A 198 -7.47 9.02 42.50
C LYS A 198 -6.54 9.01 43.72
N ARG A 199 -5.33 9.57 43.59
CA ARG A 199 -4.42 9.82 44.71
C ARG A 199 -5.12 10.79 45.67
N LYS A 200 -5.61 10.27 46.81
CA LYS A 200 -6.04 11.08 47.96
C LYS A 200 -4.79 11.75 48.54
N LYS A 201 -4.72 13.08 48.51
CA LYS A 201 -3.82 13.86 49.38
C LYS A 201 -4.41 13.86 50.79
N PRO A 202 -3.66 13.53 51.85
CA PRO A 202 -4.11 13.76 53.21
C PRO A 202 -3.95 15.24 53.57
N SER A 203 -5.03 15.83 54.06
CA SER A 203 -5.06 17.13 54.76
C SER A 203 -4.42 16.97 56.14
N GLY A 204 -3.32 17.68 56.39
CA GLY A 204 -2.73 17.87 57.72
C GLY A 204 -2.94 19.32 58.19
N PRO A 205 -3.08 19.55 59.51
CA PRO A 205 -3.80 20.70 60.04
C PRO A 205 -2.96 21.97 60.16
N SER A 206 -3.68 23.09 60.03
CA SER A 206 -3.26 24.42 60.46
C SER A 206 -3.15 24.47 61.99
N SER A 207 -1.98 24.84 62.51
CA SER A 207 -1.85 25.36 63.87
C SER A 207 -0.90 26.55 63.88
N ARG A 208 -1.48 27.72 64.16
CA ARG A 208 -0.88 28.97 64.62
C ARG A 208 0.22 28.76 65.66
N ALA A 209 1.37 29.42 65.45
CA ALA A 209 2.02 30.34 66.38
C ALA A 209 3.04 31.16 65.58
#